data_AF-A0A5E4G6S0-F1
#
_entry.id   AF-A0A5E4G6S0-F1
#
_cell.length_a   1.000
_cell.length_b   1.000
_cell.length_c   1.000
_cell.angle_alpha   90.00
_cell.angle_beta   90.00
_cell.angle_gamma   90.00
#
_symmetry.space_group_name_H-M   'P 1'
#
loop_
_entity.id
_entity.type
_entity.pdbx_description
1 polymer ?
#
loop_
_entity_poly.entity_id
_entity_poly.type
_entity_poly.pdbx_seq_one_letter_code
_entity_poly.pdbx_strand_id
1 'polypeptide(L)' 'TGSSTRTDYAIREDRALVTGTRLSVPKNEDLKREIMDEAHCSTYSMHRGSTK' A
#
# COMPACT_ATOMS: atom_id res chain seq x y z
N THR A 1 20.49 24.24 0.71
CA THR A 1 20.02 23.53 -0.50
C THR A 1 18.81 22.70 -0.10
N GLY A 2 17.64 23.02 -0.64
CA GLY A 2 16.38 22.38 -0.22
C GLY A 2 16.37 20.89 -0.58
N SER A 3 16.16 20.02 0.40
CA SER A 3 15.95 18.59 0.17
C SER A 3 14.56 18.37 -0.42
N SER A 4 14.43 18.56 -1.73
CA SER A 4 13.24 18.16 -2.49
C SER A 4 13.19 16.63 -2.50
N THR A 5 12.44 16.02 -1.59
CA THR A 5 12.19 14.57 -1.60
C THR A 5 11.29 14.25 -2.79
N ARG A 6 11.89 14.12 -3.98
CA ARG A 6 11.17 13.69 -5.18
C ARG A 6 10.77 12.24 -4.98
N THR A 7 9.49 12.01 -4.73
CA THR A 7 8.93 10.67 -4.72
C THR A 7 8.92 10.13 -6.16
N ASP A 8 9.68 9.09 -6.44
CA ASP A 8 9.71 8.48 -7.78
C ASP A 8 8.45 7.64 -7.99
N TYR A 9 7.53 8.20 -8.78
CA TYR A 9 6.33 7.52 -9.25
C TYR A 9 6.60 6.85 -10.59
N ALA A 10 6.10 5.63 -10.78
CA ALA A 10 6.17 4.93 -12.06
C ALA A 10 4.84 4.23 -12.37
N ILE A 11 4.57 4.02 -13.65
CA ILE A 11 3.46 3.20 -14.14
C ILE A 11 4.03 1.85 -14.57
N ARG A 12 3.54 0.76 -13.96
CA ARG A 12 3.89 -0.62 -14.33
C ARG A 12 3.12 -1.06 -15.59
N GLU A 13 3.54 -2.17 -16.18
CA GLU A 13 2.91 -2.75 -17.37
C GLU A 13 1.40 -3.01 -17.17
N ASP A 14 1.03 -3.41 -15.94
CA ASP A 14 -0.36 -3.64 -15.51
C ASP A 14 -1.15 -2.34 -15.23
N ARG A 15 -0.62 -1.18 -15.64
CA ARG A 15 -1.21 0.15 -15.42
C ARG A 15 -1.30 0.59 -13.96
N ALA A 16 -0.66 -0.13 -13.04
CA ALA A 16 -0.57 0.26 -11.65
C ALA A 16 0.39 1.44 -11.44
N LEU A 17 -0.04 2.41 -10.63
CA LEU A 17 0.83 3.46 -10.11
C LEU A 17 1.64 2.91 -8.93
N VAL A 18 2.96 3.01 -8.99
CA VAL A 18 3.86 2.57 -7.92
C VAL A 18 4.80 3.67 -7.45
N THR A 19 5.20 3.56 -6.18
CA THR A 19 6.20 4.39 -5.53
C THR A 19 7.23 3.48 -4.89
N GLY A 20 8.42 3.38 -5.49
CA GLY A 20 9.40 2.36 -5.13
C GLY A 20 8.79 0.96 -5.27
N THR A 21 8.63 0.24 -4.15
CA THR A 21 8.00 -1.10 -4.10
C THR A 21 6.53 -1.07 -3.68
N ARG A 22 5.93 0.11 -3.48
CA ARG A 22 4.57 0.25 -2.97
C ARG A 22 3.57 0.52 -4.09
N LEU A 23 2.46 -0.21 -4.08
CA LEU A 23 1.32 0.05 -4.95
C LEU A 23 0.50 1.23 -4.43
N SER A 24 0.15 2.17 -5.30
CA SER A 24 -0.73 3.29 -4.97
C SER A 24 -2.18 2.92 -5.29
N VAL A 25 -3.03 2.94 -4.27
CA VAL A 25 -4.47 2.70 -4.40
C VAL A 25 -5.17 4.03 -4.70
N PRO A 26 -6.06 4.10 -5.70
CA PRO A 26 -6.90 5.27 -5.94
C PRO A 26 -7.67 5.68 -4.69
N LYS A 27 -8.01 6.97 -4.56
CA LYS A 27 -8.82 7.47 -3.45
C LYS A 27 -10.30 7.04 -3.59
N ASN A 28 -10.56 5.77 -3.32
CA ASN A 28 -11.86 5.12 -3.33
C ASN A 28 -12.02 4.32 -2.01
N GLU A 29 -13.04 4.65 -1.22
CA GLU A 29 -13.22 4.04 0.11
C GLU A 29 -13.65 2.56 0.04
N ASP A 30 -14.40 2.16 -0.99
CA ASP A 30 -14.81 0.76 -1.16
C ASP A 30 -13.60 -0.12 -1.46
N LEU A 31 -12.75 0.31 -2.41
CA LEU A 31 -11.52 -0.39 -2.76
C LEU A 31 -10.56 -0.47 -1.56
N LYS A 32 -10.44 0.62 -0.81
CA LYS A 32 -9.64 0.66 0.41
C LYS A 32 -10.16 -0.31 1.47
N ARG A 33 -11.49 -0.38 1.67
CA ARG A 33 -12.13 -1.33 2.59
C ARG A 33 -11.84 -2.77 2.18
N GLU A 34 -12.07 -3.13 0.92
CA GLU A 34 -11.80 -4.48 0.41
C GLU A 34 -10.33 -4.90 0.61
N ILE A 35 -9.38 -4.01 0.31
CA ILE A 35 -7.96 -4.29 0.52
C ILE A 35 -7.62 -4.47 2.01
N MET A 36 -8.21 -3.65 2.89
CA MET A 36 -7.99 -3.76 4.34
C MET A 36 -8.60 -5.03 4.91
N ASP A 37 -9.81 -5.39 4.48
CA ASP A 37 -10.52 -6.59 4.94
C ASP A 37 -9.74 -7.85 4.54
N GLU A 38 -9.27 -7.93 3.29
CA GLU A 38 -8.43 -9.03 2.81
C GLU A 38 -7.11 -9.11 3.58
N ALA A 39 -6.42 -7.97 3.77
CA ALA A 39 -5.16 -7.93 4.50
C ALA A 39 -5.32 -8.34 5.97
N HIS A 40 -6.44 -7.98 6.60
CA HIS A 40 -6.76 -8.37 7.98
C HIS A 40 -7.06 -9.87 8.11
N CYS A 41 -7.80 -10.44 7.14
CA CYS A 41 -8.14 -11.87 7.11
C CYS A 41 -6.99 -12.77 6.61
N SER A 42 -5.94 -12.20 6.02
CA SER A 42 -4.82 -12.97 5.50
C SER A 42 -4.10 -13.76 6.60
N THR A 43 -3.71 -15.00 6.29
CA THR A 43 -2.86 -15.83 7.16
C THR A 43 -1.48 -15.23 7.42
N TYR A 44 -1.09 -14.25 6.60
CA TYR A 44 0.13 -13.45 6.76
C TYR A 44 -0.09 -12.15 7.55
N SER A 45 -1.28 -11.94 8.11
CA SER A 45 -1.55 -10.84 9.03
C SER A 45 -0.68 -11.00 10.28
N MET A 46 0.48 -10.35 10.27
CA MET A 46 1.43 -10.38 11.38
C MET A 46 0.93 -9.49 12.50
N HIS A 47 0.16 -10.06 13.41
CA HIS A 47 -0.14 -9.43 14.70
C HIS A 47 1.12 -9.45 15.57
N ARG A 48 2.04 -8.50 15.35
CA ARG A 48 3.26 -8.32 16.15
C ARG A 48 2.88 -7.80 17.54
N GLY A 49 2.32 -8.68 18.37
CA GLY A 49 2.11 -8.44 19.80
C GLY A 49 0.65 -8.31 20.24
N SER A 50 -0.04 -9.44 20.37
CA SER A 50 -0.76 -9.70 21.62
C SER A 50 0.11 -10.64 22.44
N THR A 51 1.21 -10.13 22.98
CA THR A 51 1.92 -10.81 24.06
C THR A 51 0.99 -10.79 25.27
N LYS A 52 0.51 -11.97 25.66
CA LYS A 52 -0.25 -12.19 26.89
C LYS A 52 0.58 -11.88 28.13
#